data_AF-A0A3A8ZAC1-F1
#
_entry.id   AF-A0A3A8ZAC1-F1
#
_cell.length_a   1.000
_cell.length_b   1.000
_cell.length_c   1.000
_cell.angle_alpha   90.00
_cell.angle_beta   90.00
_cell.angle_gamma   90.00
#
_symmetry.space_group_name_H-M   'P 1'
#
loop_
_entity.id
_entity.type
_entity.pdbx_description
1 polymer ?
#
loop_
_entity_poly.entity_id
_entity_poly.type
_entity_poly.pdbx_seq_one_letter_code
_entity_poly.pdbx_strand_id
1 'polypeptide(L)'
;MGKKSGTGAKGGKKPSLGDIKAAKKKENKEEALQENEEEQPDYVKQDRVPQDKETFLAGEGYQKTGRKVKGASVYKKGDRYYYRDTLHKGKRAHVEVFDGRGRHLGEANPITGRIAPGSMDPSKTINLK
;
A
#
# COMPACT_ATOMS: atom_id res chain seq x y z
N MET A 1 -8.93 -32.07 -68.32
CA MET A 1 -10.01 -31.90 -67.33
C MET A 1 -9.79 -32.85 -66.15
N GLY A 2 -10.02 -32.40 -64.90
CA GLY A 2 -10.18 -33.27 -63.71
C GLY A 2 -9.24 -32.95 -62.55
N LYS A 3 -9.77 -32.62 -61.37
CA LYS A 3 -9.13 -31.91 -60.24
C LYS A 3 -8.83 -32.81 -59.01
N LYS A 4 -7.89 -32.32 -58.16
CA LYS A 4 -7.73 -32.49 -56.67
C LYS A 4 -7.17 -33.85 -56.18
N SER A 5 -6.38 -33.99 -55.10
CA SER A 5 -6.31 -33.28 -53.79
C SER A 5 -5.07 -33.68 -52.93
N GLY A 6 -4.63 -32.78 -52.01
CA GLY A 6 -3.98 -33.12 -50.71
C GLY A 6 -2.58 -32.52 -50.47
N THR A 7 -2.37 -31.33 -49.88
CA THR A 7 -2.21 -31.00 -48.41
C THR A 7 -1.10 -31.81 -47.71
N GLY A 8 -0.11 -31.30 -46.97
CA GLY A 8 0.23 -29.97 -46.45
C GLY A 8 1.12 -30.15 -45.19
N ALA A 9 2.09 -29.27 -44.95
CA ALA A 9 2.68 -29.06 -43.61
C ALA A 9 3.31 -27.66 -43.56
N LYS A 10 2.59 -26.71 -42.93
CA LYS A 10 3.10 -25.37 -42.60
C LYS A 10 3.99 -25.47 -41.36
N GLY A 11 5.13 -24.81 -41.42
CA GLY A 11 6.07 -24.67 -40.30
C GLY A 11 5.49 -23.90 -39.13
N GLY A 12 5.65 -24.45 -37.92
CA GLY A 12 5.48 -23.74 -36.66
C GLY A 12 6.79 -23.07 -36.25
N LYS A 13 6.79 -21.74 -36.18
CA LYS A 13 7.86 -20.91 -35.62
C LYS A 13 8.00 -21.24 -34.13
N LYS A 14 9.17 -21.68 -33.68
CA LYS A 14 9.48 -21.78 -32.24
C LYS A 14 9.57 -20.36 -31.66
N PRO A 15 8.95 -20.06 -30.50
CA PRO A 15 9.01 -18.75 -29.88
C PRO A 15 10.44 -18.40 -29.43
N SER A 16 10.77 -17.11 -29.47
CA SER A 16 12.09 -16.59 -29.16
C SER A 16 12.30 -16.45 -27.65
N LEU A 17 13.54 -16.43 -27.19
CA LEU A 17 13.90 -16.30 -25.77
C LEU A 17 13.35 -15.01 -25.10
N GLY A 18 13.01 -13.99 -25.90
CA GLY A 18 12.36 -12.76 -25.45
C GLY A 18 10.89 -12.95 -25.05
N ASP A 19 10.19 -13.87 -25.70
CA ASP A 19 8.78 -14.18 -25.43
C ASP A 19 8.61 -14.92 -24.08
N ILE A 20 9.63 -15.70 -23.69
CA ILE A 20 9.65 -16.49 -22.45
C ILE A 20 9.81 -15.60 -21.21
N LYS A 21 10.51 -14.45 -21.32
CA LYS A 21 10.65 -13.47 -20.22
C LYS A 21 9.38 -12.65 -19.98
N ALA A 22 8.57 -12.42 -21.00
CA ALA A 22 7.28 -11.74 -20.83
C ALA A 22 6.22 -12.63 -20.19
N ALA A 23 6.26 -13.95 -20.44
CA ALA A 23 5.37 -14.93 -19.79
C ALA A 23 5.66 -15.06 -18.28
N LYS A 24 6.94 -15.21 -17.88
CA LYS A 24 7.31 -15.31 -16.46
C LYS A 24 7.07 -14.04 -15.63
N LYS A 25 6.92 -12.87 -16.26
CA LYS A 25 6.63 -11.60 -15.55
C LYS A 25 5.14 -11.38 -15.33
N LYS A 26 4.27 -12.10 -16.05
CA LYS A 26 2.80 -11.98 -15.88
C LYS A 26 2.27 -12.98 -14.86
N GLU A 27 2.88 -14.14 -14.71
CA GLU A 27 2.48 -15.15 -13.72
C GLU A 27 2.73 -14.69 -12.27
N ASN A 28 3.70 -13.79 -12.04
CA ASN A 28 4.02 -13.30 -10.70
C ASN A 28 3.31 -11.98 -10.31
N LYS A 29 2.31 -11.54 -11.09
CA LYS A 29 1.49 -10.35 -10.77
C LYS A 29 0.06 -10.70 -10.35
N GLU A 30 -0.41 -11.91 -10.64
CA GLU A 30 -1.76 -12.37 -10.29
C GLU A 30 -1.79 -13.26 -9.03
N GLU A 31 -0.65 -13.80 -8.57
CA GLU A 31 -0.55 -14.54 -7.29
C GLU A 31 -0.58 -13.65 -6.02
N ALA A 32 -0.62 -12.32 -6.15
CA ALA A 32 -0.68 -11.39 -5.01
C ALA A 32 -2.09 -10.81 -4.74
N LEU A 33 -3.14 -11.39 -5.34
CA LEU A 33 -4.52 -10.88 -5.23
C LEU A 33 -5.55 -11.93 -4.75
N GLN A 34 -5.08 -13.09 -4.30
CA GLN A 34 -5.87 -13.97 -3.42
C GLN A 34 -5.43 -13.76 -1.97
N GLU A 35 -5.48 -12.51 -1.50
CA GLU A 35 -5.60 -12.27 -0.06
C GLU A 35 -7.01 -12.71 0.32
N ASN A 36 -7.13 -13.82 1.05
CA ASN A 36 -8.38 -14.28 1.64
C ASN A 36 -9.14 -13.06 2.21
N GLU A 37 -10.35 -12.78 1.72
CA GLU A 37 -11.15 -11.65 2.21
C GLU A 37 -11.40 -11.71 3.72
N GLU A 38 -11.19 -12.88 4.33
CA GLU A 38 -11.25 -13.11 5.78
C GLU A 38 -10.14 -12.40 6.58
N GLU A 39 -8.97 -12.12 5.99
CA GLU A 39 -7.80 -11.57 6.73
C GLU A 39 -7.68 -10.04 6.66
N GLN A 40 -8.54 -9.36 5.89
CA GLN A 40 -8.51 -7.90 5.81
C GLN A 40 -8.97 -7.24 7.13
N PRO A 41 -8.33 -6.13 7.56
CA PRO A 41 -8.75 -5.40 8.75
C PRO A 41 -10.20 -4.91 8.64
N ASP A 42 -10.91 -4.81 9.77
CA ASP A 42 -12.31 -4.37 9.81
C ASP A 42 -12.55 -3.01 9.14
N TYR A 43 -11.60 -2.07 9.29
CA TYR A 43 -11.71 -0.76 8.65
C TYR A 43 -11.66 -0.82 7.12
N VAL A 44 -11.03 -1.86 6.56
CA VAL A 44 -11.02 -2.13 5.12
C VAL A 44 -12.36 -2.68 4.67
N LYS A 45 -12.86 -3.71 5.35
CA LYS A 45 -14.15 -4.35 5.07
C LYS A 45 -15.33 -3.37 5.16
N GLN A 46 -15.27 -2.44 6.10
CA GLN A 46 -16.32 -1.46 6.37
C GLN A 46 -16.14 -0.12 5.65
N ASP A 47 -15.15 0.01 4.77
CA ASP A 47 -14.75 1.27 4.10
C ASP A 47 -14.77 2.47 5.05
N ARG A 48 -14.01 2.38 6.14
CA ARG A 48 -13.90 3.44 7.14
C ARG A 48 -12.45 3.77 7.45
N VAL A 49 -12.27 4.83 8.22
CA VAL A 49 -10.98 5.20 8.80
C VAL A 49 -10.68 4.21 9.96
N PRO A 50 -9.45 3.66 10.07
CA PRO A 50 -9.07 2.79 11.19
C PRO A 50 -9.18 3.54 12.51
N GLN A 51 -9.48 2.93 13.64
CA GLN A 51 -9.35 3.58 14.96
C GLN A 51 -7.88 3.58 15.38
N ASP A 52 -7.46 4.47 16.27
CA ASP A 52 -6.07 4.50 16.77
C ASP A 52 -5.62 3.10 17.26
N LYS A 53 -6.52 2.37 17.96
CA LYS A 53 -6.30 1.00 18.46
C LYS A 53 -6.15 -0.09 17.37
N GLU A 54 -6.57 0.20 16.15
CA GLU A 54 -6.48 -0.72 15.00
C GLU A 54 -5.22 -0.45 14.16
N THR A 55 -4.37 0.48 14.62
CA THR A 55 -3.11 0.81 13.97
C THR A 55 -1.92 0.43 14.85
N PHE A 56 -0.73 0.43 14.25
CA PHE A 56 0.53 0.25 14.98
C PHE A 56 0.76 1.29 16.10
N LEU A 57 0.01 2.40 16.11
CA LEU A 57 0.05 3.41 17.18
C LEU A 57 -0.47 2.89 18.53
N ALA A 58 -1.21 1.79 18.53
CA ALA A 58 -1.61 1.08 19.74
C ALA A 58 -0.47 0.29 20.39
N GLY A 59 0.62 0.06 19.64
CA GLY A 59 1.76 -0.71 20.09
C GLY A 59 2.70 0.06 21.03
N GLU A 60 3.69 -0.64 21.54
CA GLU A 60 4.61 -0.08 22.53
C GLU A 60 5.50 1.05 21.97
N GLY A 61 5.75 2.03 22.84
CA GLY A 61 6.61 3.18 22.56
C GLY A 61 5.95 4.34 21.82
N TYR A 62 4.65 4.23 21.45
CA TYR A 62 3.88 5.35 20.90
C TYR A 62 3.18 6.13 22.00
N GLN A 63 3.68 7.32 22.30
CA GLN A 63 3.18 8.17 23.37
C GLN A 63 2.22 9.23 22.83
N LYS A 64 1.00 9.29 23.35
CA LYS A 64 0.01 10.29 22.97
C LYS A 64 0.44 11.68 23.46
N THR A 65 0.47 12.70 22.59
CA THR A 65 1.08 14.00 22.91
C THR A 65 0.09 15.08 23.36
N GLY A 66 -1.16 14.73 23.68
CA GLY A 66 -2.26 15.67 23.99
C GLY A 66 -2.77 16.50 22.79
N ARG A 67 -2.01 16.58 21.70
CA ARG A 67 -2.35 17.31 20.48
C ARG A 67 -3.30 16.52 19.60
N LYS A 68 -4.05 17.25 18.77
CA LYS A 68 -4.88 16.68 17.71
C LYS A 68 -4.64 17.37 16.37
N VAL A 69 -4.68 16.59 15.29
CA VAL A 69 -4.67 17.08 13.90
C VAL A 69 -5.89 16.50 13.20
N LYS A 70 -6.72 17.37 12.63
CA LYS A 70 -7.97 16.96 11.94
C LYS A 70 -8.81 15.97 12.77
N GLY A 71 -8.85 16.18 14.09
CA GLY A 71 -9.56 15.33 15.05
C GLY A 71 -8.84 14.05 15.48
N ALA A 72 -7.76 13.63 14.81
CA ALA A 72 -6.95 12.48 15.22
C ALA A 72 -5.93 12.86 16.28
N SER A 73 -5.65 11.95 17.20
CA SER A 73 -4.61 12.12 18.21
C SER A 73 -3.23 12.10 17.57
N VAL A 74 -2.32 12.95 18.05
CA VAL A 74 -0.91 12.89 17.67
C VAL A 74 -0.16 12.00 18.67
N TYR A 75 0.66 11.11 18.14
CA TYR A 75 1.55 10.21 18.88
C TYR A 75 3.01 10.55 18.58
N LYS A 76 3.90 10.28 19.53
CA LYS A 76 5.34 10.45 19.43
C LYS A 76 6.06 9.13 19.72
N LYS A 77 7.09 8.83 18.95
CA LYS A 77 8.05 7.74 19.23
C LYS A 77 9.45 8.19 18.79
N GLY A 78 10.37 8.32 19.73
CA GLY A 78 11.67 8.98 19.48
C GLY A 78 11.46 10.40 18.94
N ASP A 79 12.14 10.74 17.85
CA ASP A 79 12.04 12.05 17.18
C ASP A 79 10.98 12.10 16.07
N ARG A 80 10.04 11.16 16.05
CA ARG A 80 8.98 11.10 15.04
C ARG A 80 7.61 11.31 15.65
N TYR A 81 6.75 11.94 14.86
CA TYR A 81 5.37 12.24 15.19
C TYR A 81 4.45 11.56 14.18
N TYR A 82 3.31 11.10 14.67
CA TYR A 82 2.40 10.25 13.92
C TYR A 82 0.97 10.69 14.18
N TYR A 83 0.13 10.72 13.16
CA TYR A 83 -1.31 10.72 13.36
C TYR A 83 -1.98 9.95 12.24
N ARG A 84 -3.07 9.27 12.58
CA ARG A 84 -3.89 8.57 11.60
C ARG A 84 -4.58 9.58 10.68
N ASP A 85 -4.44 9.42 9.36
CA ASP A 85 -5.20 10.24 8.42
C ASP A 85 -6.70 10.01 8.59
N THR A 86 -7.48 11.10 8.59
CA THR A 86 -8.92 11.06 8.87
C THR A 86 -9.79 11.18 7.63
N LEU A 87 -9.17 11.33 6.45
CA LEU A 87 -9.87 11.54 5.19
C LEU A 87 -9.90 10.29 4.32
N HIS A 88 -8.86 9.46 4.38
CA HIS A 88 -8.75 8.23 3.62
C HIS A 88 -9.26 7.02 4.39
N LYS A 89 -10.09 6.23 3.70
CA LYS A 89 -10.79 5.06 4.25
C LYS A 89 -10.34 3.78 3.55
N GLY A 90 -10.71 2.66 4.16
CA GLY A 90 -10.53 1.35 3.54
C GLY A 90 -9.08 1.06 3.19
N LYS A 91 -8.84 0.52 1.98
CA LYS A 91 -7.49 0.21 1.46
C LYS A 91 -6.59 1.44 1.29
N ARG A 92 -7.14 2.65 1.31
CA ARG A 92 -6.37 3.91 1.18
C ARG A 92 -5.95 4.50 2.52
N ALA A 93 -6.45 3.96 3.63
CA ALA A 93 -6.13 4.47 4.96
C ALA A 93 -4.63 4.35 5.26
N HIS A 94 -4.07 5.37 5.90
CA HIS A 94 -2.66 5.44 6.28
C HIS A 94 -2.47 6.28 7.55
N VAL A 95 -1.24 6.23 8.08
CA VAL A 95 -0.78 7.09 9.17
C VAL A 95 0.24 8.07 8.60
N GLU A 96 0.02 9.36 8.83
CA GLU A 96 0.94 10.42 8.42
C GLU A 96 2.12 10.47 9.40
N VAL A 97 3.36 10.52 8.88
CA VAL A 97 4.58 10.49 9.69
C VAL A 97 5.39 11.75 9.50
N PHE A 98 5.88 12.35 10.59
CA PHE A 98 6.64 13.60 10.58
C PHE A 98 7.92 13.47 11.41
N ASP A 99 8.92 14.30 11.10
CA ASP A 99 10.10 14.46 11.95
C ASP A 99 9.86 15.41 13.13
N GLY A 100 10.86 15.56 14.00
CA GLY A 100 10.80 16.42 15.18
C GLY A 100 10.72 17.92 14.88
N ARG A 101 10.86 18.32 13.62
CA ARG A 101 10.66 19.69 13.14
C ARG A 101 9.29 19.87 12.48
N GLY A 102 8.47 18.81 12.46
CA GLY A 102 7.14 18.82 11.88
C GLY A 102 7.11 18.68 10.35
N ARG A 103 8.20 18.24 9.71
CA ARG A 103 8.24 18.00 8.26
C ARG A 103 7.73 16.60 7.96
N HIS A 104 6.88 16.46 6.94
CA HIS A 104 6.34 15.17 6.53
C HIS A 104 7.43 14.23 5.99
N LEU A 105 7.41 12.98 6.45
CA LEU A 105 8.34 11.91 6.07
C LEU A 105 7.68 10.86 5.16
N GLY A 106 6.35 10.81 5.12
CA GLY A 106 5.58 9.90 4.29
C GLY A 106 4.41 9.24 5.02
N GLU A 107 3.70 8.41 4.26
CA GLU A 107 2.48 7.73 4.65
C GLU A 107 2.82 6.28 5.04
N ALA A 108 2.49 5.90 6.27
CA ALA A 108 2.74 4.57 6.82
C ALA A 108 1.51 3.67 6.73
N ASN A 109 1.75 2.39 6.41
CA ASN A 109 0.72 1.36 6.46
C ASN A 109 0.16 1.24 7.89
N PRO A 110 -1.18 1.26 8.09
CA PRO A 110 -1.77 1.27 9.43
C PRO A 110 -1.41 0.07 10.29
N ILE A 111 -1.14 -1.11 9.70
CA ILE A 111 -0.86 -2.34 10.45
C ILE A 111 0.64 -2.47 10.74
N THR A 112 1.48 -2.30 9.72
CA THR A 112 2.92 -2.59 9.83
C THR A 112 3.77 -1.39 10.22
N GLY A 113 3.25 -0.17 10.08
CA GLY A 113 4.01 1.07 10.29
C GLY A 113 5.09 1.34 9.24
N ARG A 114 5.20 0.50 8.19
CA ARG A 114 6.14 0.71 7.09
C ARG A 114 5.70 1.92 6.26
N ILE A 115 6.62 2.88 6.06
CA ILE A 115 6.40 4.07 5.24
C ILE A 115 6.48 3.68 3.77
N ALA A 116 5.48 4.07 2.98
CA ALA A 116 5.47 3.87 1.54
C ALA A 116 6.58 4.71 0.88
N PRO A 117 7.51 4.12 0.12
CA PRO A 117 8.57 4.88 -0.55
C PRO A 117 7.99 5.95 -1.49
N GLY A 118 8.55 7.16 -1.43
CA GLY A 118 8.12 8.27 -2.29
C GLY A 118 6.78 8.94 -1.88
N SER A 119 6.17 8.55 -0.77
CA SER A 119 4.94 9.19 -0.25
C SER A 119 5.19 10.49 0.53
N MET A 120 6.44 10.95 0.61
CA MET A 120 6.78 12.22 1.22
C MET A 120 6.14 13.37 0.44
N ASP A 121 5.47 14.25 1.16
CA ASP A 121 4.85 15.46 0.62
C ASP A 121 5.45 16.68 1.32
N PRO A 122 6.33 17.46 0.66
CA PRO A 122 7.02 18.59 1.28
C PRO A 122 6.09 19.74 1.66
N SER A 123 4.85 19.77 1.15
CA SER A 123 3.86 20.76 1.52
C SER A 123 3.15 20.41 2.84
N LYS A 124 3.14 19.14 3.25
CA LYS A 124 2.57 18.69 4.52
C LYS A 124 3.52 19.02 5.66
N THR A 125 3.01 19.77 6.65
CA THR A 125 3.70 20.03 7.90
C THR A 125 2.73 19.87 9.08
N ILE A 126 3.29 19.61 10.27
CA ILE A 126 2.53 19.58 11.52
C ILE A 126 3.11 20.61 12.49
N ASN A 127 2.25 21.40 13.14
CA ASN A 127 2.68 22.31 14.19
C ASN A 127 2.90 21.55 15.51
N LEU A 128 4.17 21.48 15.91
CA LEU A 128 4.63 20.82 17.15
C LEU A 128 4.89 21.81 18.29
N LYS A 129 4.65 23.11 18.10
CA LYS A 129 4.69 24.14 19.15
C LYS A 129 3.35 24.30 19.84
#